data_AF-A0A6P8YFC6-F1
#
_entry.id   AF-A0A6P8YFC6-F1
#
_cell.length_a   1.000
_cell.length_b   1.000
_cell.length_c   1.000
_cell.angle_alpha   90.00
_cell.angle_beta   90.00
_cell.angle_gamma   90.00
#
_symmetry.space_group_name_H-M   'P 1'
#
loop_
_entity.id
_entity.type
_entity.pdbx_description
1 polymer ?
#
loop_
_entity_poly.entity_id
_entity_poly.type
_entity_poly.pdbx_seq_one_letter_code
_entity_poly.pdbx_strand_id
1 'polypeptide(L)'
;MFRVQKLLLAEYEEIYEPVMIESPFTLVDANGQGLCQYQVALTGSKLLFGSDNFDKHEEQDEEYDFNNRGLDPEIECFDLISMMPLEYVRFNFYRKRDRCQMMLSVQHLETQLRLEHPMIFEFGGHIHKQYYWHTWRERVAMLRCYQKRFSHITGASPFSSSDVQLEQELHHAQVHVPYKPQSVYSLCHSSAG
;
A
#
# COMPACT_ATOMS: atom_id res chain seq x y z
N MET A 1 -8.63 -16.30 -0.19
CA MET A 1 -8.33 -16.56 -1.61
C MET A 1 -6.85 -16.32 -1.79
N PHE A 2 -6.12 -17.31 -2.32
CA PHE A 2 -4.66 -17.32 -2.34
C PHE A 2 -4.08 -17.24 -3.76
N ARG A 3 -4.60 -16.30 -4.56
CA ARG A 3 -4.39 -16.31 -6.03
C ARG A 3 -2.95 -16.00 -6.39
N VAL A 4 -2.33 -15.05 -5.70
CA VAL A 4 -0.93 -14.71 -5.98
C VAL A 4 -0.03 -15.88 -5.60
N GLN A 5 -0.27 -16.51 -4.45
CA GLN A 5 0.50 -17.69 -4.06
C GLN A 5 0.36 -18.84 -5.05
N LYS A 6 -0.87 -19.13 -5.51
CA LYS A 6 -1.13 -20.16 -6.52
C LYS A 6 -0.42 -19.86 -7.84
N LEU A 7 -0.55 -18.62 -8.33
CA LEU A 7 0.09 -18.18 -9.58
C LEU A 7 1.61 -18.31 -9.50
N LEU A 8 2.21 -17.88 -8.38
CA LEU A 8 3.66 -18.00 -8.22
C LEU A 8 4.14 -19.45 -8.23
N LEU A 9 3.39 -20.38 -7.62
CA LEU A 9 3.76 -21.79 -7.62
C LEU A 9 3.54 -22.47 -8.97
N ALA A 10 2.52 -22.05 -9.72
CA ALA A 10 2.19 -22.64 -11.01
C ALA A 10 3.05 -22.11 -12.16
N GLU A 11 3.30 -20.79 -12.20
CA GLU A 11 3.93 -20.13 -13.35
C GLU A 11 5.31 -19.51 -13.03
N TYR A 12 5.59 -19.19 -11.76
CA TYR A 12 6.77 -18.41 -11.38
C TYR A 12 7.58 -19.08 -10.25
N GLU A 13 7.70 -20.41 -10.28
CA GLU A 13 8.32 -21.21 -9.20
C GLU A 13 9.77 -20.76 -8.94
N GLU A 14 10.50 -20.38 -9.99
CA GLU A 14 11.91 -19.94 -9.92
C GLU A 14 12.12 -18.70 -9.04
N ILE A 15 11.11 -17.82 -8.95
CA ILE A 15 11.16 -16.57 -8.17
C ILE A 15 10.26 -16.62 -6.93
N TYR A 16 9.70 -17.80 -6.62
CA TYR A 16 8.77 -17.99 -5.52
C TYR A 16 9.42 -17.63 -4.18
N GLU A 17 8.73 -16.79 -3.44
CA GLU A 17 9.02 -16.47 -2.05
C GLU A 17 7.73 -16.65 -1.25
N PRO A 18 7.78 -17.22 -0.03
CA PRO A 18 6.59 -17.41 0.79
C PRO A 18 5.79 -16.11 0.97
N VAL A 19 4.52 -16.15 0.58
CA VAL A 19 3.58 -15.03 0.73
C VAL A 19 3.19 -14.89 2.20
N MET A 20 3.50 -13.75 2.80
CA MET A 20 3.20 -13.46 4.21
C MET A 20 1.75 -13.03 4.40
N ILE A 21 1.21 -12.29 3.44
CA ILE A 21 -0.19 -11.86 3.39
C ILE A 21 -0.56 -11.50 1.96
N GLU A 22 -1.80 -11.76 1.59
CA GLU A 22 -2.41 -11.21 0.38
C GLU A 22 -3.85 -10.77 0.66
N SER A 23 -4.31 -9.73 -0.03
CA SER A 23 -5.66 -9.22 0.12
C SER A 23 -6.11 -8.48 -1.13
N PRO A 24 -7.43 -8.36 -1.35
CA PRO A 24 -7.96 -7.52 -2.41
C PRO A 24 -7.79 -6.04 -2.05
N PHE A 25 -7.34 -5.25 -3.02
CA PHE A 25 -7.24 -3.81 -2.95
C PHE A 25 -7.87 -3.16 -4.17
N THR A 26 -8.32 -1.92 -4.00
CA THR A 26 -8.70 -1.04 -5.10
C THR A 26 -7.75 0.14 -5.13
N LEU A 27 -7.02 0.34 -6.23
CA LEU A 27 -6.31 1.59 -6.47
C LEU A 27 -7.35 2.70 -6.63
N VAL A 28 -7.18 3.81 -5.91
CA VAL A 28 -8.11 4.94 -5.94
C VAL A 28 -7.43 6.25 -6.31
N ASP A 29 -8.20 7.16 -6.90
CA ASP A 29 -7.74 8.53 -7.17
C ASP A 29 -7.75 9.42 -5.89
N ALA A 30 -7.41 10.70 -6.04
CA ALA A 30 -7.41 11.67 -4.94
C ALA A 30 -8.81 11.90 -4.33
N ASN A 31 -9.88 11.71 -5.10
CA ASN A 31 -11.27 11.78 -4.63
C ASN A 31 -11.71 10.46 -3.96
N GLY A 32 -10.91 9.42 -4.11
CA GLY A 32 -11.16 8.08 -3.64
C GLY A 32 -12.12 7.30 -4.53
N GLN A 33 -12.22 7.63 -5.81
CA GLN A 33 -12.89 6.81 -6.83
C GLN A 33 -11.99 5.64 -7.20
N GLY A 34 -12.54 4.43 -7.30
CA GLY A 34 -11.80 3.24 -7.70
C GLY A 34 -11.38 3.31 -9.17
N LEU A 35 -10.10 3.06 -9.42
CA LEU A 35 -9.49 3.04 -10.75
C LEU A 35 -9.28 1.61 -11.24
N CYS A 36 -8.76 0.73 -10.39
CA CYS A 36 -8.44 -0.65 -10.73
C CYS A 36 -8.44 -1.53 -9.48
N GLN A 37 -8.81 -2.80 -9.63
CA GLN A 37 -8.75 -3.80 -8.57
C GLN A 37 -7.50 -4.66 -8.71
N TYR A 38 -6.82 -4.86 -7.59
CA TYR A 38 -5.63 -5.71 -7.50
C TYR A 38 -5.82 -6.72 -6.39
N GLN A 39 -5.28 -7.92 -6.60
CA GLN A 39 -4.91 -8.80 -5.51
C GLN A 39 -3.44 -8.50 -5.20
N VAL A 40 -3.20 -7.88 -4.05
CA VAL A 40 -1.85 -7.46 -3.64
C VAL A 40 -1.32 -8.47 -2.64
N ALA A 41 -0.06 -8.87 -2.78
CA ALA A 41 0.60 -9.78 -1.87
C ALA A 41 1.94 -9.22 -1.38
N LEU A 42 2.27 -9.52 -0.13
CA LEU A 42 3.51 -9.13 0.51
C LEU A 42 4.31 -10.40 0.83
N THR A 43 5.58 -10.40 0.43
CA THR A 43 6.57 -11.43 0.78
C THR A 43 7.60 -10.84 1.75
N GLY A 44 8.62 -11.61 2.11
CA GLY A 44 9.72 -11.13 2.94
C GLY A 44 10.58 -10.04 2.28
N SER A 45 10.58 -9.94 0.94
CA SER A 45 11.42 -8.99 0.21
C SER A 45 10.72 -8.20 -0.91
N LYS A 46 9.50 -8.58 -1.31
CA LYS A 46 8.78 -7.98 -2.45
C LYS A 46 7.32 -7.69 -2.15
N LEU A 47 6.79 -6.66 -2.79
CA LEU A 47 5.37 -6.38 -2.93
C LEU A 47 4.92 -6.76 -4.35
N LEU A 48 3.86 -7.57 -4.44
CA LEU A 48 3.38 -8.15 -5.67
C LEU A 48 1.97 -7.65 -5.97
N PHE A 49 1.70 -7.33 -7.23
CA PHE A 49 0.39 -6.91 -7.72
C PHE A 49 -0.04 -7.88 -8.81
N GLY A 50 -1.16 -8.56 -8.60
CA GLY A 50 -1.85 -9.26 -9.67
C GLY A 50 -3.24 -8.69 -9.91
N SER A 51 -3.75 -8.86 -11.12
CA SER A 51 -5.07 -8.39 -11.52
C SER A 51 -5.71 -9.39 -12.50
N ASP A 52 -7.02 -9.30 -12.63
CA ASP A 52 -7.76 -10.13 -13.58
C ASP A 52 -7.60 -9.56 -15.00
N ASN A 53 -7.21 -10.43 -15.92
CA ASN A 53 -7.16 -10.19 -17.36
C ASN A 53 -8.13 -11.17 -18.05
N PHE A 54 -9.38 -10.73 -18.21
CA PHE A 54 -10.41 -11.53 -18.85
C PHE A 54 -10.22 -11.65 -20.36
N ASP A 55 -9.43 -10.76 -20.96
CA ASP A 55 -9.16 -10.72 -22.39
C ASP A 55 -8.13 -11.80 -22.82
N LYS A 56 -7.43 -12.43 -21.85
CA LYS A 56 -6.35 -13.40 -22.07
C LYS A 56 -6.75 -14.60 -22.94
N HIS A 57 -8.03 -14.95 -22.95
CA HIS A 57 -8.57 -16.09 -23.70
C HIS A 57 -9.64 -15.70 -24.72
N GLU A 58 -9.86 -14.41 -24.97
CA GLU A 58 -10.93 -13.94 -25.87
C GLU A 58 -10.71 -14.31 -27.35
N GLU A 59 -9.47 -14.52 -27.79
CA GLU A 59 -9.16 -14.90 -29.17
C GLU A 59 -9.50 -16.36 -29.50
N GLN A 60 -9.88 -17.16 -28.50
CA GLN A 60 -10.25 -18.56 -28.66
C GLN A 60 -11.78 -18.63 -28.72
N ASP A 61 -12.35 -18.67 -29.93
CA ASP A 61 -13.79 -18.74 -30.24
C ASP A 61 -14.55 -19.94 -29.59
N GLU A 62 -13.88 -20.77 -28.80
CA GLU A 62 -14.44 -21.91 -28.07
C GLU A 62 -14.47 -21.62 -26.57
N GLU A 63 -15.57 -22.01 -25.91
CA GLU A 63 -15.73 -21.98 -24.46
C GLU A 63 -14.50 -22.60 -23.77
N TYR A 64 -13.65 -21.76 -23.18
CA TYR A 64 -12.36 -22.19 -22.67
C TYR A 64 -12.56 -22.99 -21.37
N ASP A 65 -12.71 -24.31 -21.51
CA ASP A 65 -12.93 -25.19 -20.36
C ASP A 65 -11.62 -25.46 -19.61
N PHE A 66 -11.39 -24.66 -18.57
CA PHE A 66 -10.24 -24.80 -17.68
C PHE A 66 -10.23 -26.15 -16.95
N ASN A 67 -11.40 -26.66 -16.54
CA ASN A 67 -11.48 -27.85 -15.69
C ASN A 67 -11.06 -29.11 -16.45
N ASN A 68 -11.51 -29.26 -17.70
CA ASN A 68 -11.17 -30.42 -18.52
C ASN A 68 -9.68 -30.46 -18.93
N ARG A 69 -8.97 -29.34 -18.79
CA ARG A 69 -7.53 -29.23 -19.06
C ARG A 69 -6.65 -29.37 -17.81
N GLY A 70 -7.26 -29.56 -16.63
CA GLY A 70 -6.55 -29.61 -15.36
C GLY A 70 -5.93 -28.28 -14.95
N LEU A 71 -6.48 -27.17 -15.46
CA LEU A 71 -6.07 -25.80 -15.18
C LEU A 71 -6.83 -25.26 -13.95
N ASP A 72 -6.21 -24.37 -13.18
CA ASP A 72 -6.85 -23.81 -11.98
C ASP A 72 -7.59 -22.50 -12.35
N PRO A 73 -8.94 -22.53 -12.47
CA PRO A 73 -9.70 -21.38 -12.93
C PRO A 73 -9.55 -20.13 -12.07
N GLU A 74 -9.02 -20.24 -10.84
CA GLU A 74 -8.72 -19.07 -10.01
C GLU A 74 -7.53 -18.26 -10.51
N ILE A 75 -6.61 -18.85 -11.30
CA ILE A 75 -5.39 -18.18 -11.77
C ILE A 75 -5.28 -18.06 -13.28
N GLU A 76 -6.08 -18.77 -14.07
CA GLU A 76 -5.96 -18.73 -15.54
C GLU A 76 -6.14 -17.31 -16.09
N CYS A 77 -7.18 -16.59 -15.67
CA CYS A 77 -7.40 -15.19 -16.03
C CYS A 77 -6.69 -14.20 -15.09
N PHE A 78 -5.70 -14.63 -14.30
CA PHE A 78 -5.04 -13.79 -13.31
C PHE A 78 -3.58 -13.59 -13.68
N ASP A 79 -3.20 -12.34 -13.93
CA ASP A 79 -1.84 -12.00 -14.33
C ASP A 79 -1.09 -11.28 -13.22
N LEU A 80 0.20 -11.59 -13.10
CA LEU A 80 1.13 -10.84 -12.25
C LEU A 80 1.54 -9.56 -12.99
N ILE A 81 0.98 -8.43 -12.57
CA ILE A 81 1.17 -7.12 -13.22
C ILE A 81 2.50 -6.47 -12.82
N SER A 82 2.87 -6.58 -11.55
CA SER A 82 4.06 -5.91 -11.03
C SER A 82 4.66 -6.60 -9.81
N MET A 83 5.98 -6.52 -9.70
CA MET A 83 6.77 -6.99 -8.58
C MET A 83 7.76 -5.91 -8.18
N MET A 84 7.64 -5.40 -6.95
CA MET A 84 8.45 -4.30 -6.44
C MET A 84 9.28 -4.73 -5.22
N PRO A 85 10.61 -4.55 -5.25
CA PRO A 85 11.45 -4.78 -4.07
C PRO A 85 11.06 -3.83 -2.93
N LEU A 86 10.89 -4.36 -1.72
CA LEU A 86 10.47 -3.57 -0.55
C LEU A 86 11.49 -2.52 -0.14
N GLU A 87 12.73 -2.66 -0.58
CA GLU A 87 13.82 -1.70 -0.41
C GLU A 87 13.45 -0.31 -0.91
N TYR A 88 12.63 -0.24 -1.96
CA TYR A 88 12.23 1.01 -2.59
C TYR A 88 10.82 1.43 -2.22
N VAL A 89 10.10 0.68 -1.38
CA VAL A 89 8.69 0.95 -1.10
C VAL A 89 8.53 1.46 0.33
N ARG A 90 7.80 2.57 0.47
CA ARG A 90 7.32 3.06 1.75
C ARG A 90 5.81 2.88 1.84
N PHE A 91 5.39 2.23 2.92
CA PHE A 91 3.99 2.05 3.27
C PHE A 91 3.55 3.17 4.20
N ASN A 92 2.36 3.73 3.96
CA ASN A 92 1.68 4.60 4.90
C ASN A 92 0.23 4.15 5.00
N PHE A 93 -0.13 3.60 6.15
CA PHE A 93 -1.50 3.21 6.43
C PHE A 93 -2.23 4.40 7.04
N TYR A 94 -3.39 4.80 6.56
CA TYR A 94 -4.30 5.69 7.28
C TYR A 94 -5.78 5.31 7.07
N ARG A 95 -6.64 5.80 7.97
CA ARG A 95 -8.10 5.68 7.85
C ARG A 95 -8.70 7.03 7.50
N LYS A 96 -9.65 7.04 6.56
CA LYS A 96 -10.44 8.23 6.20
C LYS A 96 -11.92 7.88 6.33
N ARG A 97 -12.57 8.34 7.41
CA ARG A 97 -13.91 7.88 7.82
C ARG A 97 -13.90 6.35 8.01
N ASP A 98 -14.74 5.61 7.30
CA ASP A 98 -14.81 4.14 7.34
C ASP A 98 -13.97 3.46 6.23
N ARG A 99 -13.11 4.23 5.55
CA ARG A 99 -12.20 3.73 4.51
C ARG A 99 -10.83 3.42 5.11
N CYS A 100 -10.35 2.21 4.87
CA CYS A 100 -9.04 1.74 5.28
C CYS A 100 -8.11 1.83 4.06
N GLN A 101 -7.06 2.65 4.12
CA GLN A 101 -6.24 2.99 2.96
C GLN A 101 -4.74 2.81 3.20
N MET A 102 -4.06 2.19 2.24
CA MET A 102 -2.60 2.05 2.20
C MET A 102 -2.09 2.93 1.07
N MET A 103 -1.28 3.93 1.42
CA MET A 103 -0.53 4.71 0.45
C MET A 103 0.86 4.11 0.29
N LEU A 104 1.25 3.91 -0.96
CA LEU A 104 2.58 3.47 -1.35
C LEU A 104 3.33 4.61 -1.99
N SER A 105 4.55 4.82 -1.55
CA SER A 105 5.48 5.79 -2.12
C SER A 105 6.76 5.07 -2.50
N VAL A 106 7.24 5.31 -3.72
CA VAL A 106 8.51 4.76 -4.18
C VAL A 106 9.63 5.71 -3.77
N GLN A 107 10.57 5.22 -2.95
CA GLN A 107 11.76 5.96 -2.57
C GLN A 107 12.77 5.91 -3.72
N HIS A 108 13.00 7.05 -4.35
CA HIS A 108 14.06 7.18 -5.35
C HIS A 108 15.42 7.29 -4.66
N LEU A 109 16.38 6.48 -5.11
CA LEU A 109 17.77 6.58 -4.69
C LEU A 109 18.48 7.82 -5.29
N GLU A 110 17.96 8.33 -6.42
CA GLU A 110 18.52 9.46 -7.15
C GLU A 110 17.52 10.62 -7.24
N THR A 111 17.94 11.78 -6.74
CA THR A 111 17.16 13.00 -6.46
C THR A 111 16.62 13.76 -7.68
N GLN A 112 16.71 13.19 -8.89
CA GLN A 112 16.50 13.91 -10.16
C GLN A 112 15.31 13.41 -10.99
N LEU A 113 14.69 12.29 -10.63
CA LEU A 113 13.50 11.79 -11.32
C LEU A 113 12.23 12.32 -10.66
N ARG A 114 11.25 12.69 -11.49
CA ARG A 114 10.00 13.34 -11.10
C ARG A 114 9.38 12.61 -9.89
N LEU A 115 8.95 13.38 -8.89
CA LEU A 115 8.11 12.91 -7.79
C LEU A 115 6.91 12.16 -8.38
N GLU A 116 6.98 10.83 -8.40
CA GLU A 116 5.79 10.02 -8.70
C GLU A 116 4.79 10.28 -7.59
N HIS A 117 3.54 10.51 -8.00
CA HIS A 117 2.46 10.70 -7.05
C HIS A 117 2.28 9.38 -6.29
N PRO A 118 2.14 9.44 -4.95
CA PRO A 118 1.98 8.23 -4.17
C PRO A 118 0.69 7.53 -4.59
N MET A 119 0.76 6.21 -4.75
CA MET A 119 -0.40 5.40 -5.10
C MET A 119 -1.23 5.14 -3.85
N ILE A 120 -2.54 5.37 -3.92
CA ILE A 120 -3.45 5.14 -2.79
C ILE A 120 -4.27 3.90 -3.08
N PHE A 121 -4.15 2.89 -2.22
CA PHE A 121 -4.92 1.67 -2.29
C PHE A 121 -5.93 1.63 -1.15
N GLU A 122 -7.14 1.21 -1.45
CA GLU A 122 -8.18 0.93 -0.48
C GLU A 122 -8.31 -0.57 -0.26
N PHE A 123 -8.43 -0.98 0.99
CA PHE A 123 -8.66 -2.37 1.33
C PHE A 123 -10.06 -2.80 0.88
N GLY A 124 -10.09 -3.82 0.04
CA GLY A 124 -11.32 -4.44 -0.45
C GLY A 124 -11.97 -5.36 0.58
N GLY A 125 -13.06 -6.00 0.16
CA GLY A 125 -13.81 -6.95 0.99
C GLY A 125 -14.62 -6.25 2.08
N HIS A 126 -15.83 -5.79 1.76
CA HIS A 126 -16.70 -4.99 2.64
C HIS A 126 -16.76 -5.50 4.09
N ILE A 127 -16.87 -6.82 4.28
CA ILE A 127 -16.97 -7.47 5.59
C ILE A 127 -15.60 -7.62 6.27
N HIS A 128 -14.55 -7.92 5.52
CA HIS A 128 -13.23 -8.28 6.05
C HIS A 128 -12.20 -7.15 6.00
N LYS A 129 -12.57 -5.96 5.49
CA LYS A 129 -11.65 -4.81 5.31
C LYS A 129 -10.87 -4.47 6.58
N GLN A 130 -11.52 -4.54 7.75
CA GLN A 130 -10.89 -4.23 9.03
C GLN A 130 -9.87 -5.30 9.42
N TYR A 131 -10.19 -6.58 9.18
CA TYR A 131 -9.27 -7.67 9.41
C TYR A 131 -8.03 -7.52 8.53
N TYR A 132 -8.21 -7.35 7.21
CA TYR A 132 -7.10 -7.16 6.29
C TYR A 132 -6.25 -5.95 6.65
N TRP A 133 -6.89 -4.83 7.00
CA TRP A 133 -6.21 -3.64 7.49
C TRP A 133 -5.26 -3.94 8.64
N HIS A 134 -5.75 -4.60 9.69
CA HIS A 134 -4.96 -4.90 10.87
C HIS A 134 -3.83 -5.88 10.55
N THR A 135 -4.11 -6.94 9.81
CA THR A 135 -3.11 -7.95 9.47
C THR A 135 -2.01 -7.37 8.58
N TRP A 136 -2.34 -6.56 7.58
CA TRP A 136 -1.32 -5.90 6.73
C TRP A 136 -0.39 -5.02 7.55
N ARG A 137 -0.95 -4.20 8.44
CA ARG A 137 -0.15 -3.35 9.32
C ARG A 137 0.78 -4.15 10.22
N GLU A 138 0.27 -5.25 10.79
CA GLU A 138 1.06 -6.15 11.61
C GLU A 138 2.20 -6.80 10.82
N ARG A 139 1.92 -7.33 9.62
CA ARG A 139 2.94 -7.96 8.77
C ARG A 139 4.01 -6.97 8.30
N VAL A 140 3.61 -5.76 7.94
CA VAL A 140 4.55 -4.69 7.56
C VAL A 140 5.39 -4.23 8.76
N ALA A 141 4.78 -4.07 9.93
CA ALA A 141 5.52 -3.74 11.16
C ALA A 141 6.51 -4.85 11.55
N MET A 142 6.13 -6.11 11.33
CA MET A 142 6.96 -7.28 11.58
C MET A 142 8.22 -7.28 10.69
N LEU A 143 8.08 -7.00 9.38
CA LEU A 143 9.22 -6.89 8.46
C LEU A 143 10.28 -5.89 8.94
N ARG A 144 9.84 -4.74 9.46
CA ARG A 144 10.73 -3.73 10.04
C ARG A 144 11.55 -4.27 11.22
N CYS A 145 10.93 -5.08 12.07
CA CYS A 145 11.59 -5.66 13.24
C CYS A 145 12.61 -6.76 12.84
N TYR A 146 12.27 -7.59 11.86
CA TYR A 146 13.14 -8.70 11.44
C TYR A 146 14.27 -8.27 10.50
N GLN A 147 14.06 -7.25 9.68
CA GLN A 147 15.04 -6.79 8.70
C GLN A 147 15.32 -5.31 8.86
N LYS A 148 16.43 -4.96 9.51
CA LYS A 148 16.84 -3.56 9.76
C LYS A 148 16.95 -2.72 8.49
N ARG A 149 17.21 -3.35 7.33
CA ARG A 149 17.23 -2.69 6.01
C ARG A 149 15.88 -2.06 5.59
N PHE A 150 14.79 -2.43 6.27
CA PHE A 150 13.45 -1.91 6.07
C PHE A 150 13.03 -0.94 7.18
N SER A 151 13.99 -0.32 7.88
CA SER A 151 13.70 0.69 8.91
C SER A 151 12.87 1.87 8.38
N HIS A 152 12.99 2.17 7.08
CA HIS A 152 12.22 3.21 6.39
C HIS A 152 10.74 2.87 6.18
N ILE A 153 10.35 1.60 6.36
CA ILE A 153 8.97 1.16 6.20
C ILE A 153 8.16 1.50 7.45
N THR A 154 7.13 2.32 7.29
CA THR A 154 6.25 2.74 8.39
C THR A 154 4.95 1.94 8.40
N GLY A 155 4.80 1.03 9.37
CA GLY A 155 3.51 0.35 9.64
C GLY A 155 2.51 1.20 10.44
N ALA A 156 2.94 2.39 10.88
CA ALA A 156 2.15 3.34 11.65
C ALA A 156 1.49 4.38 10.74
N SER A 157 0.23 4.67 11.02
CA SER A 157 -0.49 5.82 10.49
C SER A 157 -0.06 7.08 11.21
N PRO A 158 0.33 8.15 10.49
CA PRO A 158 0.61 9.44 11.11
C PRO A 158 -0.65 10.07 11.76
N PHE A 159 -1.84 9.52 11.52
CA PHE A 159 -3.11 10.02 12.03
C PHE A 159 -3.87 9.03 12.93
N SER A 160 -3.30 7.87 13.26
CA SER A 160 -3.98 6.90 14.12
C SER A 160 -3.50 7.02 15.56
N SER A 161 -4.43 7.35 16.46
CA SER A 161 -4.21 7.41 17.90
C SER A 161 -4.05 6.04 18.56
N SER A 162 -4.29 4.93 17.84
CA SER A 162 -4.13 3.56 18.33
C SER A 162 -2.77 2.95 18.01
N ASP A 163 -1.87 3.69 17.37
CA ASP A 163 -0.61 3.15 16.91
C ASP A 163 0.47 3.26 17.98
N VAL A 164 1.02 2.12 18.38
CA VAL A 164 2.21 2.07 19.23
C VAL A 164 3.39 2.57 18.41
N GLN A 165 3.73 3.85 18.56
CA GLN A 165 4.95 4.43 18.02
C GLN A 165 6.14 3.84 18.79
N LEU A 166 6.75 2.79 18.25
CA LEU A 166 8.08 2.38 18.70
C LEU A 166 9.07 3.48 18.32
N GLU A 167 9.58 4.16 19.35
CA GLU A 167 10.54 5.26 19.36
C GLU A 167 10.68 6.03 18.03
N GLN A 168 9.91 7.12 17.98
CA GLN A 168 9.95 8.12 16.93
C GLN A 168 11.35 8.75 16.88
N GLU A 169 12.09 8.60 15.77
CA GLU A 169 13.14 9.56 15.46
C GLU A 169 12.47 10.94 15.44
N LEU A 170 12.97 11.85 16.27
CA LEU A 170 12.47 13.22 16.42
C LEU A 170 12.59 13.95 15.08
N HIS A 171 11.54 13.91 14.26
CA HIS A 171 11.42 14.78 13.12
C HIS A 171 11.18 16.20 13.63
N HIS A 172 12.23 17.03 13.64
CA HIS A 172 12.11 18.46 13.84
C HIS A 172 11.32 19.06 12.67
N ALA A 173 10.04 19.34 12.89
CA ALA A 173 9.30 20.21 12.01
C ALA A 173 9.96 21.59 12.05
N GLN A 174 10.61 21.99 10.95
CA GLN A 174 10.98 23.39 10.75
C GLN A 174 9.69 24.17 10.49
N VAL A 175 9.04 24.59 11.58
CA VAL A 175 7.96 25.58 11.49
C VAL A 175 8.63 26.87 11.05
N HIS A 176 8.31 27.34 9.85
CA HIS A 176 8.69 28.69 9.43
C HIS A 176 8.24 29.66 10.51
N VAL A 177 9.20 30.36 11.12
CA VAL A 177 8.90 31.46 12.04
C VAL A 177 8.02 32.43 11.24
N PRO A 178 6.78 32.70 11.66
CA PRO A 178 5.95 33.64 10.94
C PRO A 178 6.68 34.97 10.94
N TYR A 179 7.03 35.46 9.76
CA TYR A 179 7.52 36.81 9.57
C TYR A 179 6.46 37.73 10.15
N LYS A 180 6.69 38.26 11.35
CA LYS A 180 5.87 39.31 11.95
C LYS A 180 6.31 40.61 11.29
N PRO A 181 5.56 41.19 10.35
CA PRO A 181 5.76 42.59 10.03
C PRO A 181 5.53 43.37 11.33
N GLN A 182 6.49 44.19 11.74
CA GLN A 182 6.33 45.14 12.83
C GLN A 182 5.31 46.19 12.40
N SER A 183 4.02 45.88 12.57
CA SER A 183 2.95 46.85 12.41
C SER A 183 2.86 47.70 13.67
N VAL A 184 3.02 49.01 13.51
CA VAL A 184 3.05 50.05 14.55
C VAL A 184 1.68 50.23 15.25
N TYR A 185 0.65 49.48 14.85
CA TYR A 185 -0.74 49.70 15.27
C TYR A 185 -1.26 48.83 16.43
N SER A 186 -0.44 48.00 17.08
CA SER A 186 -0.93 47.06 18.10
C SER A 186 -0.72 47.49 19.56
N LEU A 187 -0.75 48.80 19.84
CA LEU A 187 -0.66 49.37 21.19
C LEU A 187 -1.98 50.07 21.56
N CYS A 188 -3.01 49.30 21.88
CA CYS A 188 -4.19 49.76 22.64
C CYS A 188 -4.91 48.56 23.26
N HIS A 189 -5.28 48.68 24.53
CA HIS A 189 -6.11 47.79 25.35
C HIS A 189 -5.41 46.65 26.11
N SER A 190 -4.78 47.02 27.22
CA SER A 190 -4.96 46.31 28.50
C SER A 190 -4.58 47.22 29.67
N SER A 191 -5.43 48.20 29.97
CA SER A 191 -5.46 48.88 31.26
C SER A 191 -6.82 49.53 31.49
N ALA A 192 -7.75 48.80 32.10
CA ALA A 192 -8.85 49.33 32.91
C ALA A 192 -9.66 48.18 33.51
N GLY A 193 -9.79 48.16 34.86
CA GLY A 193 -10.77 47.38 35.60
C GLY A 193 -10.18 46.31 36.49
#